data_AF-A0A8T7EVV0-F1
#
_entry.id   AF-A0A8T7EVV0-F1
#
_cell.length_a   1.000
_cell.length_b   1.000
_cell.length_c   1.000
_cell.angle_alpha   90.00
_cell.angle_beta   90.00
_cell.angle_gamma   90.00
#
_symmetry.space_group_name_H-M   'P 1'
#
loop_
_entity.id
_entity.type
_entity.pdbx_description
1 polymer ?
#
loop_
_entity_poly.entity_id
_entity_poly.type
_entity_poly.pdbx_seq_one_letter_code
_entity_poly.pdbx_strand_id
1 'polypeptide(L)'
;MYGSARSLAGGVLTFFAVPAGLALPAAVLWIGAFAAAVVTHRRVCDAAVRTRELDAIKQAHLARMLLAWDGLPPARHTAAEPEHPYASDLDIIGPHGLLRLIDTTTSAAGSARLRDWLLAGTPDSVMIARRQALVAELRPLRTFRDRLTMSARRPAGGEGTLQAWLDDPHSAPPVPLAAPGRACAAGRDQRRAGDRLPVRRGRGTAAVYACRCTSC
;
A
#
# COMPACT_ATOMS: atom_id res chain seq x y z
N MET A 1 15.56 -30.73 65.75
CA MET A 1 14.74 -31.54 64.83
C MET A 1 14.58 -30.75 63.52
N TYR A 2 15.42 -31.00 62.52
CA TYR A 2 15.32 -30.38 61.19
C TYR A 2 14.88 -31.45 60.19
N GLY A 3 13.63 -31.32 59.72
CA GLY A 3 13.00 -32.24 58.78
C GLY A 3 13.06 -31.72 57.34
N SER A 4 13.31 -32.67 56.43
CA SER A 4 12.93 -32.67 55.01
C SER A 4 13.57 -31.64 54.06
N ALA A 5 14.85 -31.84 53.75
CA ALA A 5 15.50 -31.36 52.52
C ALA A 5 15.43 -32.40 51.37
N ARG A 6 14.28 -33.09 51.18
CA ARG A 6 14.17 -34.21 50.20
C ARG A 6 13.37 -33.90 48.93
N SER A 7 12.82 -32.70 48.76
CA SER A 7 11.92 -32.43 47.62
C SER A 7 12.56 -31.77 46.39
N LEU A 8 13.86 -31.45 46.39
CA LEU A 8 14.51 -30.82 45.23
C LEU A 8 15.16 -31.83 44.26
N ALA A 9 15.37 -33.08 44.67
CA ALA A 9 16.06 -34.08 43.83
C ALA A 9 15.17 -34.70 42.73
N GLY A 10 13.84 -34.64 42.88
CA GLY A 10 12.90 -35.27 41.94
C GLY A 10 12.79 -34.58 40.58
N GLY A 11 12.96 -33.25 40.50
CA GLY A 11 12.86 -32.50 39.25
C GLY A 11 14.11 -32.61 38.35
N VAL A 12 15.28 -32.84 38.95
CA VAL A 12 16.56 -32.94 38.22
C VAL A 12 16.72 -34.32 37.57
N LEU A 13 16.20 -35.39 38.21
CA LEU A 13 16.28 -36.76 37.68
C LEU A 13 15.32 -37.02 36.52
N THR A 14 14.14 -36.36 36.48
CA THR A 14 13.25 -36.43 35.32
C THR A 14 13.83 -35.75 34.08
N PHE A 15 14.74 -34.78 34.25
CA PHE A 15 15.44 -34.13 33.13
C PHE A 15 16.48 -35.06 32.49
N PHE A 16 17.11 -35.96 33.25
CA PHE A 16 18.08 -36.94 32.77
C PHE A 16 17.47 -38.18 32.09
N ALA A 17 16.15 -38.38 32.23
CA ALA A 17 15.45 -39.56 31.73
C ALA A 17 14.63 -39.32 30.45
N VAL A 18 14.79 -38.17 29.78
CA VAL A 18 14.36 -38.05 28.39
C VAL A 18 15.28 -38.99 27.58
N PRO A 19 14.77 -40.06 26.95
CA PRO A 19 15.62 -40.92 26.15
C PRO A 19 16.26 -40.03 25.07
N ALA A 20 17.59 -40.10 24.91
CA ALA A 20 18.34 -39.22 24.02
C ALA A 20 17.75 -39.16 22.59
N GLY A 21 17.04 -40.21 22.15
CA GLY A 21 16.32 -40.24 20.87
C GLY A 21 15.10 -39.32 20.74
N LEU A 22 14.46 -38.89 21.84
CA LEU A 22 13.31 -37.97 21.80
C LEU A 22 13.70 -36.49 21.93
N ALA A 23 14.93 -36.21 22.39
CA ALA A 23 15.40 -34.83 22.52
C ALA A 23 15.51 -34.11 21.16
N LEU A 24 16.04 -34.79 20.14
CA LEU A 24 16.16 -34.24 18.79
C LEU A 24 14.82 -33.90 18.13
N PRO A 25 13.81 -34.81 18.05
CA PRO A 25 12.52 -34.47 17.46
C PRO A 25 11.78 -33.39 18.26
N ALA A 26 11.89 -33.39 19.61
CA ALA A 26 11.31 -32.32 20.43
C ALA A 26 11.96 -30.96 20.15
N ALA A 27 13.29 -30.90 20.00
CA ALA A 27 14.01 -29.69 19.62
C ALA A 27 13.60 -29.21 18.22
N VAL A 28 13.51 -30.11 17.24
CA VAL A 28 13.07 -29.78 15.88
C VAL A 28 11.62 -29.26 15.89
N LEU A 29 10.73 -29.88 16.65
CA LEU A 29 9.35 -29.42 16.80
C LEU A 29 9.30 -28.01 17.41
N TRP A 30 10.09 -27.75 18.46
CA TRP A 30 10.14 -26.45 19.12
C TRP A 30 10.71 -25.36 18.22
N ILE A 31 11.81 -25.66 17.50
CA ILE A 31 12.39 -24.77 16.49
C ILE A 31 11.38 -24.52 15.35
N GLY A 32 10.68 -25.55 14.88
CA GLY A 32 9.65 -25.43 13.86
C GLY A 32 8.47 -24.56 14.29
N ALA A 33 7.98 -24.75 15.52
CA ALA A 33 6.93 -23.93 16.11
C ALA A 33 7.39 -22.46 16.27
N PHE A 34 8.61 -22.24 16.77
CA PHE A 34 9.19 -20.91 16.88
C PHE A 34 9.36 -20.23 15.51
N ALA A 35 9.87 -20.96 14.52
CA ALA A 35 10.03 -20.45 13.16
C ALA A 35 8.68 -20.08 12.53
N ALA A 36 7.65 -20.91 12.70
CA ALA A 36 6.29 -20.63 12.24
C ALA A 36 5.72 -19.37 12.94
N ALA A 37 5.94 -19.22 14.25
CA ALA A 37 5.53 -18.02 14.99
C ALA A 37 6.24 -16.76 14.47
N VAL A 38 7.55 -16.82 14.20
CA VAL A 38 8.31 -15.69 13.64
C VAL A 38 7.81 -15.32 12.25
N VAL A 39 7.57 -16.31 11.37
CA VAL A 39 7.07 -16.05 10.00
C VAL A 39 5.67 -15.43 10.03
N THR A 40 4.77 -15.95 10.86
CA THR A 40 3.41 -15.39 11.00
C THR A 40 3.43 -13.99 11.58
N HIS A 41 4.24 -13.74 12.62
CA HIS A 41 4.42 -12.41 13.20
C HIS A 41 4.95 -11.41 12.16
N ARG A 42 6.00 -11.78 11.41
CA ARG A 42 6.54 -10.94 10.34
C ARG A 42 5.50 -10.62 9.28
N ARG A 43 4.72 -11.61 8.84
CA ARG A 43 3.64 -11.40 7.87
C ARG A 43 2.57 -10.42 8.37
N VAL A 44 2.19 -10.52 9.65
CA VAL A 44 1.21 -9.61 10.26
C VAL A 44 1.78 -8.19 10.38
N CYS A 45 3.04 -8.07 10.81
CA CYS A 45 3.73 -6.77 10.89
C CYS A 45 3.84 -6.11 9.52
N ASP A 46 4.25 -6.85 8.49
CA ASP A 46 4.35 -6.35 7.11
C ASP A 46 2.98 -5.94 6.56
N ALA A 47 1.93 -6.72 6.83
CA ALA A 47 0.56 -6.39 6.43
C ALA A 47 0.03 -5.15 7.15
N ALA A 48 0.37 -4.96 8.43
CA ALA A 48 -0.01 -3.78 9.20
C ALA A 48 0.66 -2.51 8.67
N VAL A 49 1.96 -2.56 8.36
CA VAL A 49 2.70 -1.42 7.77
C VAL A 49 2.10 -1.02 6.43
N ARG A 50 1.88 -1.99 5.52
CA ARG A 50 1.29 -1.71 4.19
C ARG A 50 -0.11 -1.10 4.28
N THR A 51 -0.93 -1.59 5.21
CA THR A 51 -2.29 -1.07 5.40
C THR A 51 -2.27 0.37 5.89
N ARG A 52 -1.36 0.73 6.81
CA ARG A 52 -1.19 2.12 7.29
C ARG A 52 -0.75 3.07 6.18
N GLU A 53 0.16 2.64 5.31
CA GLU A 53 0.59 3.45 4.15
C GLU A 53 -0.57 3.70 3.17
N LEU A 54 -1.37 2.65 2.86
CA LEU A 54 -2.56 2.81 2.01
C LEU A 54 -3.58 3.74 2.66
N ASP A 55 -3.83 3.58 3.96
CA ASP A 55 -4.78 4.41 4.68
C ASP A 55 -4.38 5.88 4.60
N ALA A 56 -3.11 6.22 4.84
CA ALA A 56 -2.61 7.60 4.68
C ALA A 56 -2.83 8.16 3.27
N ILE A 57 -2.66 7.34 2.22
CA ILE A 57 -2.95 7.76 0.83
C ILE A 57 -4.46 8.00 0.65
N LYS A 58 -5.32 7.12 1.16
CA LYS A 58 -6.78 7.27 1.04
C LYS A 58 -7.31 8.45 1.83
N GLN A 59 -6.80 8.70 3.04
CA GLN A 59 -7.15 9.89 3.81
C GLN A 59 -6.80 11.17 3.05
N ALA A 60 -5.62 11.22 2.42
CA ALA A 60 -5.26 12.37 1.58
C ALA A 60 -6.16 12.51 0.35
N HIS A 61 -6.69 11.43 -0.22
CA HIS A 61 -7.68 11.51 -1.30
C HIS A 61 -9.06 11.97 -0.81
N LEU A 62 -9.49 11.53 0.37
CA LEU A 62 -10.73 12.00 0.99
C LEU A 62 -10.62 13.50 1.33
N ALA A 63 -9.50 13.94 1.89
CA ALA A 63 -9.23 15.35 2.14
C ALA A 63 -9.31 16.20 0.87
N ARG A 64 -8.81 15.70 -0.28
CA ARG A 64 -8.98 16.37 -1.59
C ARG A 64 -10.44 16.48 -2.00
N MET A 65 -11.20 15.39 -1.88
CA MET A 65 -12.62 15.37 -2.24
C MET A 65 -13.45 16.33 -1.39
N LEU A 66 -13.05 16.52 -0.13
CA LEU A 66 -13.72 17.40 0.83
C LEU A 66 -13.12 18.82 0.86
N LEU A 67 -12.11 19.11 0.04
CA LEU A 67 -11.32 20.35 0.09
C LEU A 67 -10.81 20.71 1.52
N ALA A 68 -10.48 19.69 2.32
CA ALA A 68 -9.93 19.86 3.66
C ALA A 68 -8.42 20.15 3.57
N TRP A 69 -8.07 21.44 3.46
CA TRP A 69 -6.69 21.91 3.25
C TRP A 69 -5.70 21.51 4.34
N ASP A 70 -6.15 21.37 5.59
CA ASP A 70 -5.30 20.95 6.72
C ASP A 70 -4.91 19.47 6.62
N GLY A 71 -5.71 18.65 5.95
CA GLY A 71 -5.44 17.23 5.70
C GLY A 71 -4.60 16.97 4.44
N LEU A 72 -4.28 18.02 3.68
CA LEU A 72 -3.47 17.91 2.47
C LEU A 72 -1.98 18.04 2.79
N PRO A 73 -1.10 17.34 2.04
CA PRO A 73 0.33 17.61 2.10
C PRO A 73 0.62 19.10 1.89
N PRO A 74 1.70 19.63 2.50
CA PRO A 74 2.08 21.02 2.33
C PRO A 74 2.33 21.33 0.85
N ALA A 75 1.98 22.54 0.43
CA ALA A 75 2.28 23.00 -0.92
C ALA A 75 3.80 22.97 -1.16
N ARG A 76 4.22 22.31 -2.24
CA ARG A 76 5.63 22.27 -2.64
C ARG A 76 6.09 23.58 -3.29
N HIS A 77 5.16 24.27 -3.92
CA HIS A 77 5.38 25.56 -4.58
C HIS A 77 4.53 26.60 -3.87
N THR A 78 5.20 27.52 -3.17
CA THR A 78 4.55 28.60 -2.40
C THR A 78 4.93 29.99 -2.90
N ALA A 79 5.98 30.11 -3.71
CA ALA A 79 6.36 31.38 -4.34
C ALA A 79 5.39 31.71 -5.47
N ALA A 80 4.70 32.84 -5.35
CA ALA A 80 3.99 33.44 -6.47
C ALA A 80 5.02 33.87 -7.52
N GLU A 81 4.99 33.25 -8.70
CA GLU A 81 5.74 33.73 -9.87
C GLU A 81 5.12 35.06 -10.37
N PRO A 82 5.90 35.96 -10.99
CA PRO A 82 5.40 37.25 -11.46
C PRO A 82 4.31 37.09 -12.53
N GLU A 83 3.16 37.72 -12.28
CA GLU A 83 2.04 38.03 -13.21
C GLU A 83 1.83 37.07 -14.39
N HIS A 84 1.50 35.81 -14.11
CA HIS A 84 0.83 34.99 -15.12
C HIS A 84 -0.62 35.49 -15.30
N PRO A 85 -1.10 35.74 -16.54
CA PRO A 85 -2.39 36.40 -16.81
C PRO A 85 -3.60 35.78 -16.13
N TYR A 86 -3.55 34.48 -15.82
CA TYR A 86 -4.64 33.72 -15.21
C TYR A 86 -4.24 33.00 -13.91
N ALA A 87 -2.96 33.04 -13.50
CA ALA A 87 -2.52 32.26 -12.35
C ALA A 87 -3.06 32.79 -11.02
N SER A 88 -3.25 34.11 -10.93
CA SER A 88 -3.86 34.75 -9.75
C SER A 88 -5.38 34.65 -9.75
N ASP A 89 -6.03 34.62 -10.92
CA ASP A 89 -7.50 34.52 -11.00
C ASP A 89 -7.98 33.09 -10.69
N LEU A 90 -7.22 32.08 -11.15
CA LEU A 90 -7.50 30.66 -10.90
C LEU A 90 -6.81 30.09 -9.65
N ASP A 91 -6.13 30.93 -8.87
CA ASP A 91 -5.34 30.52 -7.69
C ASP A 91 -4.48 29.28 -7.97
N ILE A 92 -3.67 29.28 -9.03
CA ILE A 92 -2.92 28.07 -9.43
C ILE A 92 -1.85 27.73 -8.38
N ILE A 93 -1.12 28.74 -7.90
CA ILE A 93 -0.04 28.60 -6.91
C ILE A 93 -0.47 29.25 -5.60
N GLY A 94 -0.29 28.54 -4.48
CA GLY A 94 -0.58 29.08 -3.15
C GLY A 94 -0.93 28.00 -2.12
N PRO A 95 -1.20 28.42 -0.86
CA PRO A 95 -1.59 27.50 0.21
C PRO A 95 -2.93 26.82 -0.07
N HIS A 96 -3.86 27.48 -0.73
CA HIS A 96 -5.17 26.94 -1.14
C HIS A 96 -5.31 26.82 -2.65
N GLY A 97 -4.18 26.65 -3.35
CA GLY A 97 -4.15 26.69 -4.80
C GLY A 97 -4.53 25.38 -5.49
N LEU A 98 -4.92 25.48 -6.76
CA LEU A 98 -5.29 24.34 -7.60
C LEU A 98 -4.16 23.32 -7.71
N LEU A 99 -2.91 23.77 -7.85
CA LEU A 99 -1.75 22.88 -7.96
C LEU A 99 -1.61 21.99 -6.71
N ARG A 100 -1.83 22.53 -5.51
CA ARG A 100 -1.79 21.75 -4.27
C ARG A 100 -2.89 20.67 -4.25
N LEU A 101 -4.05 20.97 -4.83
CA LEU A 101 -5.18 20.05 -4.86
C LEU A 101 -4.95 18.88 -5.84
N ILE A 102 -4.49 19.18 -7.05
CA ILE A 102 -4.34 18.18 -8.12
C ILE A 102 -3.00 17.44 -8.08
N ASP A 103 -1.98 18.01 -7.43
CA ASP A 103 -0.68 17.37 -7.33
C ASP A 103 -0.76 16.09 -6.47
N THR A 104 -0.42 14.99 -7.12
CA THR A 104 -0.28 13.65 -6.53
C THR A 104 1.10 13.06 -6.79
N THR A 105 2.02 13.87 -7.30
CA THR A 105 3.39 13.46 -7.60
C THR A 105 4.17 13.24 -6.30
N THR A 106 5.09 12.27 -6.35
CA THR A 106 5.96 11.97 -5.19
C THR A 106 7.28 12.72 -5.29
N SER A 107 7.78 12.97 -6.50
CA SER A 107 9.03 13.71 -6.77
C SER A 107 8.80 15.22 -6.91
N ALA A 108 9.83 16.01 -6.59
CA ALA A 108 9.78 17.47 -6.73
C ALA A 108 9.73 17.88 -8.21
N ALA A 109 10.47 17.18 -9.06
CA ALA A 109 10.48 17.44 -10.50
C ALA A 109 9.15 17.13 -11.18
N GLY A 110 8.43 16.09 -10.76
CA GLY A 110 7.10 15.79 -11.27
C GLY A 110 6.12 16.93 -10.97
N SER A 111 6.17 17.46 -9.74
CA SER A 111 5.39 18.62 -9.31
C SER A 111 5.74 19.87 -10.12
N ALA A 112 7.03 20.14 -10.33
CA ALA A 112 7.49 21.27 -11.16
C ALA A 112 7.01 21.16 -12.60
N ARG A 113 7.11 19.97 -13.22
CA ARG A 113 6.62 19.74 -14.59
C ARG A 113 5.11 19.95 -14.71
N LEU A 114 4.33 19.52 -13.70
CA LEU A 114 2.89 19.76 -13.66
C LEU A 114 2.57 21.26 -13.54
N ARG A 115 3.28 21.98 -12.68
CA ARG A 115 3.17 23.44 -12.55
C ARG A 115 3.44 24.11 -13.90
N ASP A 116 4.52 23.75 -14.56
CA ASP A 116 4.92 24.36 -15.84
C ASP A 116 3.88 24.08 -16.95
N TRP A 117 3.21 22.91 -16.91
CA TRP A 117 2.08 22.64 -17.81
C TRP A 117 0.85 23.47 -17.52
N LEU A 118 0.55 23.77 -16.24
CA LEU A 118 -0.59 24.62 -15.87
C LEU A 118 -0.35 26.09 -16.16
N LEU A 119 0.91 26.53 -16.12
CA LEU A 119 1.32 27.92 -16.41
C LEU A 119 1.69 28.13 -17.88
N ALA A 120 1.68 27.08 -18.72
CA ALA A 120 2.00 27.23 -20.13
C ALA A 120 1.00 28.18 -20.82
N GLY A 121 1.50 29.26 -21.41
CA GLY A 121 0.66 30.30 -22.03
C GLY A 121 -0.09 29.86 -23.29
N THR A 122 0.42 28.85 -24.02
CA THR A 122 -0.18 28.34 -25.25
C THR A 122 -0.48 26.84 -25.15
N PRO A 123 -1.76 26.43 -25.10
CA PRO A 123 -2.12 25.02 -25.00
C PRO A 123 -1.93 24.30 -26.35
N ASP A 124 -1.06 23.28 -26.38
CA ASP A 124 -1.00 22.34 -27.49
C ASP A 124 -2.11 21.28 -27.35
N SER A 125 -3.17 21.43 -28.13
CA SER A 125 -4.35 20.56 -28.08
C SER A 125 -4.04 19.10 -28.39
N VAL A 126 -3.07 18.82 -29.28
CA VAL A 126 -2.68 17.45 -29.66
C VAL A 126 -1.98 16.78 -28.49
N MET A 127 -1.05 17.48 -27.85
CA MET A 127 -0.35 16.97 -26.67
C MET A 127 -1.29 16.79 -25.47
N ILE A 128 -2.23 17.72 -25.28
CA ILE A 128 -3.25 17.62 -24.21
C ILE A 128 -4.13 16.38 -24.43
N ALA A 129 -4.64 16.17 -25.66
CA ALA A 129 -5.46 15.01 -25.98
C ALA A 129 -4.71 13.69 -25.75
N ARG A 130 -3.43 13.62 -26.14
CA ARG A 130 -2.57 12.45 -25.88
C ARG A 130 -2.43 12.17 -24.39
N ARG A 131 -2.20 13.19 -23.56
CA ARG A 131 -2.09 13.03 -22.10
C ARG A 131 -3.42 12.59 -21.49
N GLN A 132 -4.54 13.17 -21.93
CA GLN A 132 -5.88 12.78 -21.47
C GLN A 132 -6.20 11.32 -21.81
N ALA A 133 -5.78 10.83 -22.98
CA ALA A 133 -5.92 9.41 -23.35
C ALA A 133 -5.14 8.49 -22.39
N LEU A 134 -3.89 8.83 -22.06
CA LEU A 134 -3.09 8.08 -21.08
C LEU A 134 -3.73 8.10 -19.68
N VAL A 135 -4.28 9.24 -19.25
CA VAL A 135 -5.00 9.35 -17.98
C VAL A 135 -6.27 8.48 -18.00
N ALA A 136 -7.00 8.45 -19.11
CA ALA A 136 -8.19 7.61 -19.26
C ALA A 136 -7.87 6.12 -19.16
N GLU A 137 -6.73 5.69 -19.73
CA GLU A 137 -6.22 4.33 -19.64
C GLU A 137 -5.78 3.95 -18.22
N LEU A 138 -5.13 4.87 -17.50
CA LEU A 138 -4.68 4.64 -16.12
C LEU A 138 -5.82 4.71 -15.08
N ARG A 139 -6.90 5.43 -15.38
CA ARG A 139 -8.03 5.66 -14.47
C ARG A 139 -8.64 4.35 -13.88
N PRO A 140 -8.94 3.29 -14.67
CA PRO A 140 -9.48 2.05 -14.12
C PRO A 140 -8.47 1.20 -13.34
N LEU A 141 -7.16 1.41 -13.55
CA LEU A 141 -6.09 0.60 -12.97
C LEU A 141 -5.74 1.03 -11.53
N ARG A 142 -6.72 0.99 -10.63
CA ARG A 142 -6.60 1.47 -9.24
C ARG A 142 -5.47 0.81 -8.47
N THR A 143 -5.39 -0.52 -8.51
CA THR A 143 -4.34 -1.29 -7.81
C THR A 143 -2.95 -0.97 -8.32
N PHE A 144 -2.81 -0.74 -9.63
CA PHE A 144 -1.54 -0.35 -10.23
C PHE A 144 -1.09 1.02 -9.71
N ARG A 145 -2.00 2.01 -9.74
CA ARG A 145 -1.74 3.36 -9.23
C ARG A 145 -1.32 3.36 -7.76
N ASP A 146 -2.06 2.64 -6.91
CA ASP A 146 -1.75 2.54 -5.48
C ASP A 146 -0.36 1.92 -5.26
N ARG A 147 -0.05 0.81 -5.95
CA ARG A 147 1.27 0.18 -5.87
C ARG A 147 2.39 1.09 -6.36
N LEU A 148 2.16 1.83 -7.45
CA LEU A 148 3.11 2.79 -7.98
C LEU A 148 3.42 3.90 -6.96
N THR A 149 2.39 4.49 -6.36
CA THR A 149 2.55 5.52 -5.31
C THR A 149 3.29 4.98 -4.09
N MET A 150 2.97 3.77 -3.63
CA MET A 150 3.67 3.13 -2.51
C MET A 150 5.15 2.86 -2.82
N SER A 151 5.43 2.44 -4.05
CA SER A 151 6.80 2.15 -4.49
C SER A 151 7.60 3.44 -4.61
N ALA A 152 7.00 4.51 -5.13
CA ALA A 152 7.63 5.83 -5.27
C ALA A 152 7.93 6.52 -3.91
N ARG A 153 7.14 6.22 -2.87
CA ARG A 153 7.39 6.75 -1.51
C ARG A 153 8.55 6.08 -0.79
N ARG A 154 9.00 4.91 -1.26
CA ARG A 154 10.22 4.30 -0.73
C ARG A 154 11.41 5.04 -1.33
N PRO A 155 12.39 5.48 -0.51
CA PRO A 155 13.60 6.08 -1.02
C PRO A 155 14.34 5.04 -1.86
N ALA A 156 14.28 5.18 -3.19
CA ALA A 156 14.93 4.31 -4.14
C ALA A 156 15.81 5.19 -5.04
N GLY A 157 17.09 5.29 -4.69
CA GLY A 157 18.06 6.09 -5.43
C GLY A 157 17.90 7.61 -5.22
N GLY A 158 18.98 8.35 -5.48
CA GLY A 158 18.97 9.81 -5.34
C GLY A 158 18.11 10.47 -6.42
N GLU A 159 17.52 11.63 -6.09
CA GLU A 159 16.65 12.43 -6.98
C GLU A 159 17.27 12.66 -8.37
N GLY A 160 18.60 12.77 -8.46
CA GLY A 160 19.32 12.97 -9.73
C GLY A 160 19.21 11.81 -10.72
N THR A 161 19.13 10.55 -10.25
CA THR A 161 18.95 9.39 -11.15
C THR A 161 17.54 9.33 -11.73
N LEU A 162 16.54 9.70 -10.93
CA LEU A 162 15.16 9.80 -11.39
C LEU A 162 14.98 10.95 -12.39
N GLN A 163 15.64 12.08 -12.14
CA GLN A 163 15.58 13.23 -13.03
C GLN A 163 16.14 12.91 -14.42
N ALA A 164 17.31 12.26 -14.46
CA ALA A 164 17.91 11.82 -15.72
C ALA A 164 16.97 10.88 -16.52
N TRP A 165 16.20 10.02 -15.84
CA TRP A 165 15.20 9.18 -16.49
C TRP A 165 13.98 9.96 -16.99
N LEU A 166 13.51 10.98 -16.25
CA LEU A 166 12.36 11.81 -16.63
C LEU A 166 12.63 12.73 -17.83
N ASP A 167 13.88 13.16 -17.98
CA ASP A 167 14.34 14.05 -19.05
C ASP A 167 14.70 13.28 -20.33
N ASP A 168 14.79 11.94 -20.27
CA ASP A 168 14.98 11.10 -21.44
C ASP A 168 13.74 11.19 -22.38
N PRO A 169 13.89 11.68 -23.63
CA PRO A 169 12.81 11.80 -24.60
C PRO A 169 12.07 10.49 -24.91
N HIS A 170 12.72 9.34 -24.66
CA HIS A 170 12.17 8.01 -24.93
C HIS A 170 11.54 7.33 -23.70
N SER A 171 11.52 7.98 -22.54
CA SER A 171 10.88 7.46 -21.31
C SER A 171 9.35 7.40 -21.38
N ALA A 172 8.74 8.10 -22.34
CA ALA A 172 7.30 7.98 -22.61
C ALA A 172 7.01 6.55 -23.11
N PRO A 173 6.22 5.73 -22.40
CA PRO A 173 6.00 4.35 -22.83
C PRO A 173 5.38 4.35 -24.23
N PRO A 174 5.96 3.66 -25.22
CA PRO A 174 5.34 3.44 -26.53
C PRO A 174 4.24 2.37 -26.47
N VAL A 175 3.68 2.09 -25.30
CA VAL A 175 2.85 0.92 -25.05
C VAL A 175 1.45 1.38 -24.67
N PRO A 176 0.41 1.09 -25.48
CA PRO A 176 -0.94 1.01 -24.96
C PRO A 176 -0.89 -0.03 -23.83
N LEU A 177 -1.21 0.37 -22.61
CA LEU A 177 -1.49 -0.55 -21.51
C LEU A 177 -2.78 -1.31 -21.85
N ALA A 178 -2.68 -2.20 -22.84
CA ALA A 178 -3.73 -3.10 -23.24
C ALA A 178 -4.33 -3.70 -21.97
N ALA A 179 -5.60 -3.38 -21.73
CA ALA A 179 -6.36 -3.91 -20.62
C ALA A 179 -6.15 -5.43 -20.60
N PRO A 180 -5.83 -6.06 -19.45
CA PRO A 180 -5.87 -7.51 -19.38
C PRO A 180 -7.33 -7.96 -19.50
N GLY A 181 -7.76 -8.14 -20.75
CA GLY A 181 -8.87 -8.97 -21.11
C GLY A 181 -8.50 -10.41 -20.78
N ARG A 182 -9.07 -10.90 -19.67
CA ARG A 182 -9.37 -12.32 -19.40
C ARG A 182 -8.17 -13.29 -19.39
N ALA A 183 -7.68 -13.58 -18.18
CA ALA A 183 -7.25 -14.93 -17.80
C ALA A 183 -7.33 -15.12 -16.28
N CYS A 184 -8.56 -15.19 -15.75
CA CYS A 184 -8.86 -15.87 -14.49
C CYS A 184 -10.20 -16.59 -14.68
N ALA A 185 -10.20 -17.56 -15.59
CA ALA A 185 -11.26 -18.54 -15.75
C ALA A 185 -10.62 -19.93 -15.64
N ALA A 186 -10.37 -20.35 -14.40
CA ALA A 186 -10.11 -21.75 -14.05
C ALA A 186 -10.58 -22.02 -12.61
N GLY A 187 -11.83 -21.64 -12.31
CA GLY A 187 -12.56 -22.13 -11.14
C GLY A 187 -13.65 -23.06 -11.65
N ARG A 188 -13.31 -24.35 -11.74
CA ARG A 188 -14.22 -25.40 -12.21
C ARG A 188 -15.37 -25.52 -11.22
N ASP A 189 -16.57 -25.36 -11.76
CA ASP A 189 -17.86 -25.70 -11.18
C ASP A 189 -17.86 -27.13 -10.62
N GLN A 190 -18.17 -27.29 -9.34
CA GLN A 190 -18.83 -28.47 -8.81
C GLN A 190 -19.85 -28.02 -7.74
N ARG A 191 -21.07 -27.79 -8.21
CA ARG A 191 -22.31 -27.76 -7.40
C ARG A 191 -22.55 -29.07 -6.64
N ARG A 192 -23.38 -28.92 -5.58
CA ARG A 192 -24.16 -29.89 -4.77
C ARG A 192 -23.43 -30.33 -3.48
N ALA A 193 -24.02 -30.36 -2.28
CA ALA A 193 -25.43 -30.50 -1.88
C ALA A 193 -25.63 -30.04 -0.41
N GLY A 194 -26.87 -29.66 -0.05
CA GLY A 194 -27.38 -29.51 1.33
C GLY A 194 -26.81 -28.32 2.11
N ASP A 195 -27.55 -27.48 2.81
CA ASP A 195 -28.82 -27.64 3.50
C ASP A 195 -29.48 -26.26 3.64
N ARG A 196 -30.81 -26.23 3.53
CA ARG A 196 -31.62 -25.08 3.96
C ARG A 196 -31.79 -25.17 5.48
N LEU A 197 -31.65 -24.07 6.22
CA LEU A 197 -32.44 -23.69 7.43
C LEU A 197 -31.86 -22.42 8.10
N PRO A 198 -32.59 -21.73 9.00
CA PRO A 198 -33.48 -20.61 8.70
C PRO A 198 -32.96 -19.25 9.20
N VAL A 199 -33.58 -18.18 8.71
CA VAL A 199 -33.38 -16.80 9.17
C VAL A 199 -33.85 -16.66 10.62
N ARG A 200 -32.92 -16.40 11.55
CA ARG A 200 -33.23 -15.95 12.92
C ARG A 200 -32.78 -14.50 13.09
N ARG A 201 -33.76 -13.59 13.20
CA ARG A 201 -33.57 -12.21 13.69
C ARG A 201 -33.16 -12.25 15.17
N GLY A 202 -32.18 -11.43 15.56
CA GLY A 202 -32.01 -11.01 16.96
C GLY A 202 -30.57 -10.82 17.44
N ARG A 203 -30.25 -9.54 17.73
CA ARG A 203 -29.29 -9.01 18.73
C ARG A 203 -27.88 -9.63 18.84
N GLY A 204 -26.92 -8.83 18.39
CA GLY A 204 -25.73 -8.42 19.14
C GLY A 204 -24.83 -9.51 19.71
N THR A 205 -23.72 -9.78 19.03
CA THR A 205 -22.40 -10.05 19.63
C THR A 205 -21.34 -9.98 18.53
N ALA A 206 -20.17 -9.44 18.90
CA ALA A 206 -19.00 -9.25 18.05
C ALA A 206 -18.61 -10.52 17.27
N ALA A 207 -18.57 -10.43 15.94
CA ALA A 207 -17.99 -11.45 15.09
C ALA A 207 -16.58 -10.99 14.68
N VAL A 208 -15.60 -11.57 15.35
CA VAL A 208 -14.20 -11.59 14.95
C VAL A 208 -14.12 -12.26 13.58
N TYR A 209 -13.79 -11.51 12.53
CA TYR A 209 -13.52 -12.06 11.22
C TYR A 209 -12.21 -12.85 11.26
N ALA A 210 -12.31 -14.17 11.33
CA ALA A 210 -11.19 -15.08 11.12
C ALA A 210 -10.79 -15.04 9.63
N CYS A 211 -9.78 -14.24 9.31
CA CYS A 211 -9.14 -14.23 8.00
C CYS A 211 -8.29 -15.50 7.85
N ARG A 212 -8.86 -16.54 7.26
CA ARG A 212 -8.18 -17.80 6.96
C ARG A 212 -7.28 -17.59 5.72
N CYS A 213 -6.03 -17.18 5.93
CA CYS A 213 -4.97 -17.33 4.94
C CYS A 213 -4.65 -18.82 4.78
N THR A 214 -5.19 -19.45 3.74
CA THR A 214 -4.73 -20.78 3.32
C THR A 214 -3.79 -20.56 2.15
N SER A 215 -2.53 -20.93 2.38
CA SER A 215 -1.44 -20.95 1.43
C SER A 215 -1.67 -22.06 0.40
N CYS A 216 -1.67 -21.69 -0.89
CA CYS A 216 -1.07 -22.37 -2.05
C CYS A 216 -1.64 -21.74 -3.32
#